data_AF-A0A1C2GGX6-F1
#
_entry.id   AF-A0A1C2GGX6-F1
#
_cell.length_a   1.000
_cell.length_b   1.000
_cell.length_c   1.000
_cell.angle_alpha   90.00
_cell.angle_beta   90.00
_cell.angle_gamma   90.00
#
_symmetry.space_group_name_H-M   'P 1'
#
loop_
_entity.id
_entity.type
_entity.pdbx_description
1 polymer ?
#
loop_
_entity_poly.entity_id
_entity_poly.type
_entity_poly.pdbx_seq_one_letter_code
_entity_poly.pdbx_strand_id
1 'polypeptide(L)'
;MFDYIPDDILKSFTTFYEKEDIWQIHSGDYWLTIFLYKEDQIGSNKDLPKYNDIKKGYLELVNKYLNPVIKEIHLTFDSKENFEKKFGGSWYDYYH
;
A
#
# COMPACT_ATOMS: atom_id res chain seq x y z
N MET A 1 -18.83 1.64 -14.66
CA MET A 1 -17.74 2.07 -13.74
C MET A 1 -17.98 1.32 -12.45
N PHE A 2 -16.94 0.73 -11.86
CA PHE A 2 -17.11 0.05 -10.59
C PHE A 2 -17.03 1.10 -9.47
N ASP A 3 -17.53 0.78 -8.29
CA ASP A 3 -17.31 1.61 -7.09
C ASP A 3 -16.18 1.04 -6.22
N TYR A 4 -15.48 0.02 -6.72
CA TYR A 4 -14.39 -0.67 -6.04
C TYR A 4 -13.43 -1.31 -7.07
N ILE A 5 -12.17 -1.55 -6.68
CA ILE A 5 -11.21 -2.35 -7.46
C ILE A 5 -11.49 -3.83 -7.16
N PRO A 6 -11.68 -4.72 -8.15
CA PRO A 6 -11.89 -6.14 -7.89
C PRO A 6 -10.77 -6.77 -7.05
N ASP A 7 -11.14 -7.58 -6.07
CA ASP A 7 -10.21 -8.17 -5.09
C ASP A 7 -9.09 -8.99 -5.75
N ASP A 8 -9.39 -9.73 -6.81
CA ASP A 8 -8.43 -10.52 -7.56
C ASP A 8 -7.39 -9.66 -8.27
N ILE A 9 -7.82 -8.53 -8.84
CA ILE A 9 -6.95 -7.53 -9.46
C ILE A 9 -6.08 -6.85 -8.41
N LEU A 10 -6.68 -6.42 -7.31
CA LEU A 10 -5.97 -5.75 -6.22
C LEU A 10 -4.93 -6.68 -5.58
N LYS A 11 -5.31 -7.92 -5.28
CA LYS A 11 -4.41 -8.93 -4.75
C LYS A 11 -3.28 -9.27 -5.71
N SER A 12 -3.58 -9.44 -7.00
CA SER A 12 -2.55 -9.70 -8.01
C SER A 12 -1.55 -8.55 -8.09
N PHE A 13 -2.03 -7.31 -7.98
CA PHE A 13 -1.19 -6.11 -7.94
C PHE A 13 -0.30 -6.08 -6.69
N THR A 14 -0.85 -6.23 -5.48
CA THR A 14 -0.07 -6.15 -4.25
C THR A 14 0.96 -7.29 -4.17
N THR A 15 0.57 -8.52 -4.46
CA THR A 15 1.46 -9.69 -4.43
C THR A 15 2.59 -9.60 -5.46
N PHE A 16 2.41 -8.91 -6.58
CA PHE A 16 3.50 -8.69 -7.55
C PHE A 16 4.65 -7.86 -6.96
N TYR A 17 4.33 -6.91 -6.07
CA TYR A 17 5.29 -5.99 -5.46
C TYR A 17 5.76 -6.44 -4.07
N GLU A 18 4.98 -7.24 -3.35
CA GLU A 18 5.39 -7.90 -2.10
C GLU A 18 6.58 -8.84 -2.37
N LYS A 19 7.78 -8.40 -1.99
CA LYS A 19 9.07 -9.09 -2.18
C LYS A 19 9.87 -9.04 -0.89
N GLU A 20 11.11 -9.54 -0.89
CA GLU A 20 11.94 -9.70 0.33
C GLU A 20 12.00 -8.47 1.26
N ASP A 21 11.85 -7.26 0.72
CA ASP A 21 11.91 -6.01 1.47
C ASP A 21 10.55 -5.32 1.73
N ILE A 22 9.45 -5.86 1.21
CA ILE A 22 8.07 -5.40 1.47
C ILE A 22 7.31 -6.54 2.13
N TRP A 23 6.90 -6.35 3.38
CA TRP A 23 6.10 -7.34 4.08
C TRP A 23 4.68 -7.41 3.53
N GLN A 24 4.02 -6.25 3.39
CA GLN A 24 2.66 -6.18 2.91
C GLN A 24 2.37 -4.82 2.27
N ILE A 25 1.52 -4.82 1.25
CA ILE A 25 0.91 -3.58 0.73
C ILE A 25 -0.54 -3.56 1.15
N HIS A 26 -0.93 -2.50 1.84
CA HIS A 26 -2.31 -2.26 2.22
C HIS A 26 -2.86 -1.05 1.46
N SER A 27 -4.10 -1.13 1.00
CA SER A 27 -4.71 -0.10 0.16
C SER A 27 -6.10 0.28 0.63
N GLY A 28 -6.44 1.56 0.51
CA GLY A 28 -7.82 2.05 0.48
C GLY A 28 -8.06 2.93 -0.75
N ASP A 29 -9.27 3.47 -0.90
CA ASP A 29 -9.75 4.06 -2.16
C ASP A 29 -8.77 5.03 -2.85
N TYR A 30 -8.07 5.88 -2.09
CA TYR A 30 -7.12 6.86 -2.61
C TYR A 30 -5.78 6.89 -1.85
N TRP A 31 -5.48 5.83 -1.11
CA TRP A 31 -4.25 5.74 -0.32
C TRP A 31 -3.66 4.33 -0.35
N LEU A 32 -2.34 4.26 -0.20
CA LEU A 32 -1.60 3.01 -0.17
C LEU A 32 -0.53 3.10 0.92
N THR A 33 -0.54 2.15 1.85
CA THR A 33 0.51 1.98 2.86
C THR A 33 1.39 0.80 2.49
N ILE A 34 2.70 1.04 2.42
CA ILE A 34 3.70 0.00 2.24
C ILE A 34 4.29 -0.35 3.60
N PHE A 35 4.10 -1.60 4.00
CA PHE A 35 4.71 -2.12 5.21
C PHE A 35 6.03 -2.79 4.88
N LEU A 36 7.12 -2.27 5.44
CA LEU A 36 8.43 -2.91 5.43
C LEU A 36 8.54 -3.87 6.62
N TYR A 37 9.58 -4.69 6.68
CA TYR A 37 9.75 -5.60 7.82
C TYR A 37 10.16 -4.85 9.08
N LYS A 38 11.05 -3.85 8.95
CA LYS A 38 11.64 -3.13 10.08
C LYS A 38 11.43 -1.63 9.97
N GLU A 39 11.40 -0.95 11.12
CA GLU A 39 11.18 0.51 11.17
C GLU A 39 12.35 1.29 10.54
N ASP A 40 13.58 0.82 10.74
CA ASP A 40 14.80 1.43 10.18
C ASP A 40 14.83 1.39 8.64
N GLN A 41 14.16 0.42 8.02
CA GLN A 41 14.04 0.31 6.58
C GLN A 41 13.25 1.48 6.00
N ILE A 42 12.33 2.11 6.73
CA ILE A 42 11.50 3.19 6.18
C ILE A 42 12.37 4.37 5.74
N GLY A 43 13.29 4.80 6.60
CA GLY A 43 14.18 5.94 6.32
C GLY A 43 15.09 5.69 5.12
N SER A 44 15.60 4.48 4.97
CA SER A 44 16.53 4.12 3.88
C SER A 44 15.83 3.77 2.57
N ASN A 45 14.55 3.40 2.60
CA ASN A 45 13.86 2.86 1.44
C ASN A 45 12.83 3.83 0.84
N LYS A 46 12.16 4.69 1.61
CA LYS A 46 11.00 5.47 1.13
C LYS A 46 11.20 6.25 -0.19
N ASP A 47 12.43 6.66 -0.49
CA ASP A 47 12.78 7.43 -1.68
C ASP A 47 13.24 6.56 -2.88
N LEU A 48 13.17 5.24 -2.76
CA LEU A 48 13.55 4.32 -3.83
C LEU A 48 12.57 4.40 -5.02
N PRO A 49 13.08 4.35 -6.27
CA PRO A 49 12.25 4.45 -7.47
C PRO A 49 11.11 3.44 -7.55
N LYS A 50 11.33 2.22 -7.04
CA LYS A 50 10.32 1.14 -7.04
C LYS A 50 9.00 1.53 -6.36
N TYR A 51 9.03 2.41 -5.36
CA TYR A 51 7.82 2.87 -4.67
C TYR A 51 7.03 3.88 -5.48
N ASN A 52 7.71 4.66 -6.33
CA ASN A 52 7.03 5.49 -7.32
C ASN A 52 6.34 4.65 -8.39
N ASP A 53 6.92 3.50 -8.76
CA ASP A 53 6.28 2.58 -9.70
C ASP A 53 5.03 1.94 -9.10
N ILE A 54 5.09 1.51 -7.84
CA ILE A 54 3.90 1.06 -7.08
C ILE A 54 2.84 2.17 -7.05
N LYS A 55 3.25 3.40 -6.72
CA LYS A 55 2.34 4.55 -6.64
C LYS A 55 1.61 4.80 -7.96
N LYS A 56 2.34 4.77 -9.08
CA LYS A 56 1.78 4.96 -10.42
C LYS A 56 0.86 3.82 -10.83
N GLY A 57 1.29 2.57 -10.63
CA GLY A 57 0.47 1.40 -10.97
C GLY A 57 -0.85 1.37 -10.20
N TYR A 58 -0.83 1.74 -8.92
CA TYR A 58 -2.08 1.83 -8.14
C TYR A 58 -2.97 2.99 -8.58
N LEU A 59 -2.40 4.16 -8.91
CA LEU A 59 -3.15 5.29 -9.47
C LEU A 59 -3.87 4.91 -10.78
N GLU A 60 -3.24 4.12 -11.64
CA GLU A 60 -3.86 3.60 -12.86
C GLU A 60 -5.04 2.67 -12.56
N LEU A 61 -4.91 1.78 -11.56
CA LEU A 61 -6.01 0.92 -11.11
C LEU A 61 -7.16 1.75 -10.55
N VAL A 62 -6.87 2.68 -9.66
CA VAL A 62 -7.89 3.59 -9.08
C VAL A 62 -8.63 4.33 -10.19
N ASN A 63 -7.93 4.94 -11.14
CA ASN A 63 -8.58 5.69 -12.22
C ASN A 63 -9.33 4.81 -13.22
N LYS A 64 -8.98 3.53 -13.32
CA LYS A 64 -9.67 2.56 -14.18
C LYS A 64 -10.97 2.07 -13.54
N TYR A 65 -10.97 1.84 -12.24
CA TYR A 65 -12.08 1.18 -11.55
C TYR A 65 -12.94 2.12 -10.72
N LEU A 66 -12.37 3.15 -10.09
CA LEU A 66 -13.06 4.07 -9.18
C LEU A 66 -13.37 5.43 -9.84
N ASN A 67 -14.39 6.10 -9.32
CA ASN A 67 -14.81 7.45 -9.70
C ASN A 67 -14.81 8.35 -8.44
N PRO A 68 -14.34 9.61 -8.48
CA PRO A 68 -13.76 10.36 -9.60
C PRO A 68 -12.36 9.90 -10.00
N VAL A 69 -11.97 10.26 -11.22
CA VAL A 69 -10.57 10.23 -11.67
C VAL A 69 -9.77 11.19 -10.81
N ILE A 70 -8.73 10.68 -10.16
CA ILE A 70 -7.81 11.43 -9.32
C ILE A 70 -6.44 11.57 -10.00
N LYS A 71 -5.67 12.56 -9.55
CA LYS A 71 -4.33 12.86 -10.10
C LYS A 71 -3.19 12.28 -9.27
N GLU A 72 -3.47 11.94 -8.02
CA GLU A 72 -2.47 11.52 -7.06
C GLU A 72 -3.11 10.63 -6.00
N ILE A 73 -2.36 9.62 -5.58
CA ILE A 73 -2.66 8.82 -4.38
C ILE A 73 -1.72 9.21 -3.24
N HIS A 74 -2.19 9.07 -2.02
CA HIS A 74 -1.34 9.18 -0.84
C HIS A 74 -0.53 7.89 -0.66
N LEU A 75 0.79 8.00 -0.57
CA LEU A 75 1.67 6.87 -0.29
C LEU A 75 2.29 7.05 1.09
N THR A 76 2.04 6.09 1.98
CA THR A 76 2.57 6.03 3.34
C THR A 76 3.45 4.81 3.50
N PHE A 77 4.33 4.87 4.50
CA PHE A 77 5.19 3.78 4.88
C PHE A 77 5.00 3.47 6.35
N ASP A 78 4.95 2.18 6.66
CA ASP A 78 4.96 1.68 8.02
C ASP A 78 5.85 0.43 8.07
N SER A 79 5.96 -0.20 9.22
CA SER A 79 6.72 -1.44 9.39
C SER A 79 5.92 -2.49 10.14
N LYS A 80 6.22 -3.75 9.86
CA LYS A 80 5.70 -4.89 10.61
C LYS A 80 6.00 -4.76 12.10
N GLU A 81 7.23 -4.38 12.46
CA GLU A 81 7.62 -4.16 13.85
C GLU A 81 6.73 -3.13 14.55
N ASN A 82 6.48 -1.98 13.92
CA ASN A 82 5.59 -0.96 14.46
C ASN A 82 4.14 -1.47 14.52
N PHE A 83 3.70 -2.19 13.49
CA PHE A 83 2.36 -2.79 13.42
C PHE A 83 2.10 -3.78 14.57
N GLU A 84 3.03 -4.72 14.79
CA GLU A 84 2.98 -5.70 15.86
C GLU A 84 3.08 -5.05 17.24
N LYS A 85 3.94 -4.04 17.39
CA LYS A 85 4.18 -3.36 18.67
C LYS A 85 3.02 -2.47 19.10
N LYS A 86 2.45 -1.68 18.20
CA LYS A 86 1.41 -0.68 18.53
C LYS A 86 0.01 -1.24 18.45
N PHE A 87 -0.23 -2.18 17.54
CA PHE A 87 -1.57 -2.70 17.25
C PHE A 87 -1.69 -4.19 17.55
N GLY A 88 -0.67 -4.82 18.15
CA GLY A 88 -0.72 -6.25 18.48
C GLY A 88 -0.88 -7.16 17.25
N GLY A 89 -0.55 -6.67 16.05
CA GLY A 89 -0.78 -7.39 14.80
C GLY A 89 -2.23 -7.33 14.29
N SER A 90 -3.08 -6.50 14.89
CA SER A 90 -4.50 -6.37 14.56
C SER A 90 -4.73 -5.26 13.54
N TRP A 91 -5.19 -5.66 12.35
CA TRP A 91 -5.63 -4.69 11.34
C TRP A 91 -6.84 -3.88 11.82
N TYR A 92 -7.71 -4.44 12.67
CA TYR A 92 -8.83 -3.70 13.24
C TYR A 92 -8.35 -2.49 14.06
N ASP A 93 -7.36 -2.72 14.93
CA ASP A 93 -6.77 -1.66 15.78
C ASP A 93 -5.91 -0.70 14.96
N TYR A 94 -5.38 -1.12 13.82
CA TYR A 94 -4.68 -0.22 12.90
C TYR A 94 -5.60 0.88 12.32
N TYR A 95 -6.90 0.61 12.20
CA TYR A 95 -7.87 1.58 11.69
C TYR A 95 -8.58 2.41 12.77
N HIS A 96 -8.42 2.09 14.06
CA HIS A 96 -9.17 2.69 15.18
C HIS A 96 -8.26 3.32 16.23
#